data_AF-A0A496VMH5-F1
#
_entry.id   AF-A0A496VMH5-F1
#
_cell.length_a   1.000
_cell.length_b   1.000
_cell.length_c   1.000
_cell.angle_alpha   90.00
_cell.angle_beta   90.00
_cell.angle_gamma   90.00
#
_symmetry.space_group_name_H-M   'P 1'
#
loop_
_entity.id
_entity.type
_entity.pdbx_description
1 polymer ?
#
loop_
_entity_poly.entity_id
_entity_poly.type
_entity_poly.pdbx_seq_one_letter_code
_entity_poly.pdbx_strand_id
1 'polypeptide(L)'
;MEIDIVAESDCERVVLVDVRKRKVKTTLKDVEDFWEKVETYQLLFPDRKILPAYLSVGDFTGDAKPFCKARGISMAIELLRY
;
A
#
# COMPACT_ATOMS: atom_id res chain seq x y z
N MET A 1 -0.19 -11.25 10.31
CA MET A 1 -0.12 -10.12 9.36
C MET A 1 0.71 -10.55 8.18
N GLU A 2 0.23 -10.32 6.97
CA GLU A 2 0.91 -10.63 5.72
C GLU A 2 0.88 -9.38 4.83
N ILE A 3 2.03 -9.05 4.25
CA ILE A 3 2.26 -7.94 3.33
C ILE A 3 2.85 -8.56 2.06
N ASP A 4 2.30 -8.22 0.88
CA ASP A 4 2.73 -8.85 -0.37
C ASP A 4 4.21 -8.58 -0.69
N ILE A 5 4.69 -7.35 -0.45
CA ILE A 5 6.07 -6.94 -0.70
C ILE A 5 6.57 -6.04 0.44
N VAL A 6 7.74 -6.38 0.97
CA VAL A 6 8.53 -5.53 1.88
C VAL A 6 9.86 -5.25 1.21
N ALA A 7 10.21 -3.98 1.05
CA ALA A 7 11.50 -3.57 0.48
C ALA A 7 12.18 -2.54 1.37
N GLU A 8 13.48 -2.67 1.57
CA GLU A 8 14.30 -1.69 2.30
C GLU A 8 15.08 -0.84 1.30
N SER A 9 15.00 0.48 1.45
CA SER A 9 15.80 1.43 0.69
C SER A 9 17.19 1.55 1.29
N ASP A 10 18.16 1.90 0.46
CA ASP A 10 19.51 2.36 0.86
C ASP A 10 19.53 3.45 1.95
N CYS A 11 18.49 4.27 2.05
CA CYS A 11 18.27 5.28 3.08
C CYS A 11 17.38 4.80 4.24
N GLU A 12 17.39 3.49 4.51
CA GLU A 12 16.81 2.83 5.69
C GLU A 12 15.28 2.92 5.84
N ARG A 13 14.59 3.47 4.83
CA ARG A 13 13.12 3.48 4.75
C ARG A 13 12.61 2.13 4.26
N VAL A 14 11.48 1.69 4.81
CA VAL A 14 10.83 0.45 4.41
C VAL A 14 9.60 0.77 3.58
N VAL A 15 9.52 0.22 2.37
CA VAL A 15 8.35 0.28 1.51
C VAL A 15 7.51 -0.96 1.73
N LEU A 16 6.25 -0.77 2.12
CA LEU A 16 5.27 -1.85 2.24
C LEU A 16 4.31 -1.74 1.07
N VAL A 17 4.11 -2.83 0.32
CA VAL A 17 3.23 -2.84 -0.84
C VAL A 17 2.22 -3.98 -0.73
N ASP A 18 0.94 -3.66 -0.86
CA ASP A 18 -0.11 -4.64 -1.18
C ASP A 18 -0.44 -4.56 -2.69
N VAL A 19 -0.72 -5.72 -3.29
CA VAL A 19 -0.74 -5.91 -4.74
C VAL A 19 -2.04 -6.57 -5.19
N ARG A 20 -2.88 -5.78 -5.87
CA ARG A 20 -4.12 -6.24 -6.50
C ARG A 20 -4.00 -6.30 -8.01
N LYS A 21 -3.73 -7.50 -8.53
CA LYS A 21 -3.57 -7.78 -9.97
C LYS A 21 -4.89 -8.06 -10.72
N ARG A 22 -6.03 -8.02 -10.02
CA ARG A 22 -7.35 -8.29 -10.63
C ARG A 22 -7.87 -7.00 -11.29
N LYS A 23 -8.56 -7.12 -12.43
CA LYS A 23 -9.25 -6.00 -13.10
C LYS A 23 -10.58 -5.64 -12.43
N VAL A 24 -10.58 -5.59 -11.11
CA VAL A 24 -11.71 -5.15 -10.27
C VAL A 24 -11.19 -4.02 -9.40
N LYS A 25 -11.97 -2.94 -9.29
CA LYS A 25 -11.58 -1.78 -8.48
C LYS A 25 -11.29 -2.19 -7.04
N THR A 26 -10.21 -1.66 -6.51
CA THR A 26 -9.91 -1.72 -5.07
C THR A 26 -10.89 -0.82 -4.33
N THR A 27 -11.57 -1.40 -3.35
CA THR A 27 -12.60 -0.74 -2.54
C THR A 27 -11.99 -0.01 -1.34
N LEU A 28 -12.80 0.78 -0.63
CA LEU A 28 -12.38 1.41 0.62
C LEU A 28 -11.92 0.37 1.65
N LYS A 29 -12.69 -0.71 1.83
CA LYS A 29 -12.35 -1.76 2.80
C LYS A 29 -11.00 -2.40 2.49
N ASP A 30 -10.69 -2.61 1.21
CA ASP A 30 -9.40 -3.18 0.79
C ASP A 30 -8.20 -2.31 1.20
N VAL A 31 -8.34 -0.97 1.15
CA VAL A 31 -7.25 -0.04 1.53
C VAL A 31 -7.23 0.25 3.02
N GLU A 32 -8.37 0.14 3.72
CA GLU A 32 -8.44 0.15 5.18
C GLU A 32 -7.74 -1.09 5.77
N ASP A 33 -8.01 -2.27 5.23
CA ASP A 33 -7.36 -3.51 5.65
C ASP A 33 -5.84 -3.42 5.46
N PHE A 34 -5.38 -2.83 4.35
CA PHE A 34 -3.95 -2.57 4.16
C PHE A 34 -3.39 -1.57 5.18
N TRP A 35 -4.14 -0.52 5.50
CA TRP A 35 -3.72 0.46 6.49
C TRP A 35 -3.55 -0.15 7.89
N GLU A 36 -4.44 -1.05 8.31
CA GLU A 36 -4.30 -1.80 9.57
C GLU A 36 -3.01 -2.63 9.61
N LYS A 37 -2.60 -3.22 8.47
CA LYS A 37 -1.31 -3.92 8.35
C LYS A 37 -0.14 -2.95 8.48
N VAL A 38 -0.22 -1.76 7.88
CA VAL A 38 0.82 -0.73 7.99
C VAL A 38 0.99 -0.27 9.44
N GLU A 39 -0.12 0.00 10.14
CA GLU A 39 -0.10 0.38 11.56
C GLU A 39 0.50 -0.74 12.43
N THR A 40 0.10 -1.99 12.17
CA THR A 40 0.66 -3.16 12.87
C THR A 40 2.17 -3.28 12.64
N TYR A 41 2.65 -3.05 11.41
CA TYR A 41 4.08 -3.07 11.10
C TYR A 41 4.83 -1.95 11.82
N GLN A 42 4.28 -0.74 11.85
CA GLN A 42 4.87 0.41 12.57
C GLN A 42 4.98 0.14 14.08
N LEU A 43 3.98 -0.51 14.68
CA LEU A 43 4.03 -0.87 16.11
C LEU A 43 5.12 -1.90 16.41
N LEU A 44 5.37 -2.84 15.50
CA LEU A 44 6.42 -3.86 15.64
C LEU A 44 7.82 -3.29 15.40
N PHE A 45 7.94 -2.24 14.58
CA PHE A 45 9.22 -1.64 14.18
C PHE A 45 9.18 -0.11 14.30
N PRO A 46 9.09 0.44 15.53
CA PRO A 46 8.83 1.87 15.76
C PRO A 46 9.91 2.80 15.23
N ASP A 47 11.16 2.33 15.13
CA ASP A 47 12.29 3.12 14.62
C ASP A 47 12.34 3.17 13.09
N ARG A 48 11.54 2.35 12.40
CA ARG A 48 11.55 2.26 10.93
C ARG A 48 10.58 3.29 10.35
N LYS A 49 11.08 4.07 9.39
CA LYS A 49 10.23 4.98 8.60
C LYS A 49 9.56 4.20 7.46
N ILE A 50 8.25 4.06 7.55
CA ILE A 50 7.44 3.27 6.61
C ILE A 50 6.87 4.15 5.49
N LEU A 51 6.95 3.65 4.26
CA LEU A 51 6.35 4.21 3.05
C LEU A 51 5.31 3.22 2.50
N PRO A 52 4.00 3.43 2.77
CA PRO A 52 2.97 2.54 2.27
C PRO A 52 2.69 2.80 0.78
N ALA A 53 2.54 1.73 0.02
CA ALA A 53 2.15 1.77 -1.38
C ALA A 53 1.13 0.67 -1.71
N TYR A 54 0.33 0.89 -2.74
CA TYR A 54 -0.70 -0.04 -3.17
C TYR A 54 -0.77 -0.10 -4.70
N LEU A 55 -0.68 -1.30 -5.27
CA LEU A 55 -0.89 -1.53 -6.70
C LEU A 55 -2.31 -2.04 -6.94
N SER A 56 -3.10 -1.36 -7.77
CA SER A 56 -4.40 -1.85 -8.24
C SER A 56 -4.56 -1.70 -9.75
N VAL A 57 -4.39 -2.80 -10.48
CA VAL A 57 -4.55 -2.79 -11.94
C VAL A 57 -6.01 -2.64 -12.39
N GLY A 58 -6.97 -2.80 -11.48
CA GLY A 58 -8.39 -2.55 -11.69
C GLY A 58 -8.82 -1.11 -11.38
N ASP A 59 -7.88 -0.22 -11.07
CA ASP A 59 -8.10 1.11 -10.49
C ASP A 59 -8.70 1.05 -9.07
N PHE A 60 -9.08 2.19 -8.51
CA PHE A 60 -9.66 2.34 -7.18
C PHE A 60 -11.07 2.93 -7.29
N THR A 61 -11.92 2.63 -6.29
CA THR A 61 -13.22 3.29 -6.13
C THR A 61 -13.04 4.77 -5.76
N GLY A 62 -14.12 5.55 -5.91
CA GLY A 62 -14.08 7.01 -5.70
C GLY A 62 -13.79 7.44 -4.26
N ASP A 63 -14.04 6.57 -3.29
CA ASP A 63 -13.77 6.71 -1.86
C ASP A 63 -12.39 6.17 -1.45
N ALA A 64 -11.91 5.10 -2.10
CA ALA A 64 -10.59 4.53 -1.84
C ALA A 64 -9.45 5.49 -2.22
N LYS A 65 -9.54 6.21 -3.36
CA LYS A 65 -8.49 7.17 -3.76
C LYS A 65 -8.30 8.30 -2.73
N PRO A 66 -9.35 9.00 -2.27
CA PRO A 66 -9.25 9.97 -1.18
C PRO A 66 -8.64 9.39 0.09
N PHE A 67 -9.05 8.18 0.48
CA PHE A 67 -8.50 7.51 1.66
C PHE A 67 -6.99 7.30 1.53
N CYS A 68 -6.52 6.73 0.42
CA CYS A 68 -5.09 6.55 0.16
C CYS A 68 -4.33 7.88 0.23
N LYS A 69 -4.85 8.95 -0.40
CA LYS A 69 -4.23 10.29 -0.35
C LYS A 69 -4.15 10.83 1.07
N ALA A 70 -5.23 10.74 1.84
CA ALA A 70 -5.28 11.23 3.22
C ALA A 70 -4.30 10.51 4.14
N ARG A 71 -4.02 9.23 3.88
CA ARG A 71 -3.09 8.39 4.65
C ARG A 71 -1.66 8.37 4.11
N GLY A 72 -1.39 9.07 3.00
CA GLY A 72 -0.07 9.08 2.37
C GLY A 72 0.30 7.75 1.68
N ILE A 73 -0.69 6.95 1.27
CA ILE A 73 -0.49 5.70 0.54
C ILE A 73 -0.24 6.03 -0.93
N SER A 74 0.94 5.66 -1.43
CA SER A 74 1.27 5.79 -2.84
C SER A 74 0.47 4.78 -3.67
N MET A 75 -0.05 5.20 -4.82
CA MET A 75 -0.90 4.34 -5.67
C MET A 75 -0.28 4.14 -7.03
N ALA A 76 -0.36 2.91 -7.55
CA ALA A 76 -0.07 2.59 -8.94
C ALA A 76 -1.22 1.77 -9.53
N ILE A 77 -1.51 1.94 -10.83
CA ILE A 77 -2.56 1.21 -11.54
C ILE A 77 -2.05 0.41 -12.74
N GLU A 78 -0.74 0.41 -12.97
CA GLU A 78 -0.12 -0.26 -14.09
C GLU A 78 1.22 -0.89 -13.69
N LEU A 79 1.62 -1.91 -14.43
CA LEU A 79 2.93 -2.55 -14.33
C LEU A 79 3.71 -2.23 -15.60
N LEU A 80 4.81 -1.49 -15.46
CA LEU A 80 5.70 -1.19 -16.57
C LEU A 80 6.54 -2.44 -16.89
N ARG A 81 6.67 -2.77 -18.18
CA ARG A 81 7.60 -3.79 -18.67
C ARG A 81 8.80 -3.08 -19.27
N TYR A 82 9.98 -3.35 -18.73
CA TYR A 82 11.26 -2.85 -19.22
C TYR A 82 11.99 -3.97 -19.96
#